data_AF-A0A3N0ATC1-F1
#
_entry.id   AF-A0A3N0ATC1-F1
#
_cell.length_a   1.000
_cell.length_b   1.000
_cell.length_c   1.000
_cell.angle_alpha   90.00
_cell.angle_beta   90.00
_cell.angle_gamma   90.00
#
_symmetry.space_group_name_H-M   'P 1'
#
loop_
_entity.id
_entity.type
_entity.pdbx_description
1 polymer ?
#
loop_
_entity_poly.entity_id
_entity_poly.type
_entity_poly.pdbx_seq_one_letter_code
_entity_poly.pdbx_strand_id
1 'polypeptide(L)'
;MGEIVEIATAWGLPVLVATVAMLGDIGTGFAGAVKTGEVASGKMREGLWHKAGFYGLIMLAALYEVAAALLNLDAAAAEIGVSLPELPAVAAVCVYVLGTEFVSICENLIVINPEIGEAPFLRSLVTHDPGAADMTVSVDDIEDCAVSAEGSD
;
A
#
# COMPACT_ATOMS: atom_id res chain seq x y z
N MET A 1 -19.37 14.00 -18.65
CA MET A 1 -19.31 12.55 -18.97
C MET A 1 -18.00 12.16 -19.66
N GLY A 2 -17.50 12.90 -20.66
CA GLY A 2 -16.21 12.59 -21.31
C GLY A 2 -15.01 12.54 -20.37
N GLU A 3 -14.87 13.52 -19.49
CA GLU A 3 -13.75 13.65 -18.56
C GLU A 3 -13.68 12.50 -17.52
N ILE A 4 -14.83 12.10 -16.96
CA ILE A 4 -14.90 10.95 -16.03
C ILE A 4 -14.49 9.64 -16.72
N VAL A 5 -14.85 9.47 -18.00
CA VAL A 5 -14.45 8.29 -18.78
C VAL A 5 -12.94 8.32 -19.04
N GLU A 6 -12.38 9.49 -19.34
CA GLU A 6 -10.94 9.67 -19.56
C GLU A 6 -10.14 9.33 -18.28
N ILE A 7 -10.56 9.86 -17.13
CA ILE A 7 -10.00 9.53 -15.80
C ILE A 7 -10.07 8.02 -15.54
N ALA A 8 -11.22 7.40 -15.76
CA ALA A 8 -11.38 5.95 -15.56
C ALA A 8 -10.47 5.12 -16.48
N THR A 9 -10.27 5.55 -17.74
CA THR A 9 -9.35 4.86 -18.65
C THR A 9 -7.87 5.03 -18.24
N ALA A 10 -7.51 6.17 -17.65
CA ALA A 10 -6.17 6.45 -17.16
C ALA A 10 -5.78 5.55 -15.97
N TRP A 11 -6.76 5.07 -15.19
CA TRP A 11 -6.52 4.14 -14.07
C TRP A 11 -6.15 2.72 -14.50
N GLY A 12 -6.59 2.29 -15.69
CA GLY A 12 -6.52 0.88 -16.07
C GLY A 12 -5.11 0.30 -16.04
N LEU A 13 -4.13 1.01 -16.61
CA LEU A 13 -2.75 0.55 -16.66
C LEU A 13 -2.06 0.54 -15.27
N PRO A 14 -2.06 1.63 -14.47
CA PRO A 14 -1.41 1.62 -13.16
C PRO A 14 -2.03 0.61 -12.19
N VAL A 15 -3.36 0.49 -12.17
CA VAL A 15 -4.05 -0.50 -11.31
C VAL A 15 -3.69 -1.93 -11.74
N LEU A 16 -3.61 -2.19 -13.04
CA LEU A 16 -3.19 -3.50 -13.56
C LEU A 16 -1.76 -3.85 -13.13
N VAL A 17 -0.82 -2.92 -13.25
CA VAL A 17 0.57 -3.13 -12.85
C VAL A 17 0.68 -3.42 -11.35
N ALA A 18 0.01 -2.62 -10.51
CA ALA A 18 -0.03 -2.86 -9.06
C ALA A 18 -0.65 -4.22 -8.71
N THR A 19 -1.74 -4.59 -9.40
CA THR A 19 -2.40 -5.90 -9.26
C THR A 19 -1.44 -7.05 -9.58
N VAL A 20 -0.73 -6.96 -10.70
CA VAL A 20 0.25 -7.99 -11.10
C VAL A 20 1.39 -8.09 -10.09
N ALA A 21 1.87 -6.97 -9.56
CA ALA A 21 2.90 -6.96 -8.52
C ALA A 21 2.43 -7.68 -7.24
N MET A 22 1.23 -7.34 -6.73
CA MET A 22 0.64 -8.02 -5.57
C MET A 22 0.44 -9.52 -5.78
N LEU A 23 0.00 -9.93 -6.98
CA LEU A 23 -0.13 -11.35 -7.32
C LEU A 23 1.23 -12.06 -7.38
N GLY A 24 2.25 -11.37 -7.91
CA GLY A 24 3.63 -11.84 -7.93
C GLY A 24 4.18 -12.05 -6.51
N ASP A 25 3.90 -11.12 -5.60
CA ASP A 25 4.29 -11.25 -4.20
C ASP A 25 3.59 -12.42 -3.51
N ILE A 26 2.27 -12.56 -3.67
CA ILE A 26 1.53 -13.72 -3.14
C ILE A 26 2.13 -15.03 -3.66
N GLY A 27 2.45 -15.10 -4.96
CA GLY A 27 3.03 -16.27 -5.59
C GLY A 27 4.44 -16.60 -5.06
N THR A 28 5.30 -15.60 -4.96
CA THR A 28 6.68 -15.77 -4.47
C THR A 28 6.71 -16.06 -2.96
N GLY A 29 5.89 -15.39 -2.16
CA GLY A 29 5.76 -15.68 -0.72
C GLY A 29 5.25 -17.09 -0.46
N PHE A 30 4.27 -17.56 -1.24
CA PHE A 30 3.80 -18.94 -1.14
C PHE A 30 4.90 -19.95 -1.54
N ALA A 31 5.61 -19.70 -2.64
CA ALA A 31 6.71 -20.56 -3.07
C ALA A 31 7.85 -20.62 -2.05
N GLY A 32 8.18 -19.49 -1.42
CA GLY A 32 9.13 -19.41 -0.31
C GLY A 32 8.69 -20.28 0.88
N ALA A 33 7.43 -20.15 1.33
CA ALA A 33 6.88 -20.93 2.42
C ALA A 33 6.85 -22.45 2.14
N VAL A 34 6.58 -22.85 0.89
CA VAL A 34 6.66 -24.26 0.48
C VAL A 34 8.10 -24.76 0.55
N LYS A 35 9.06 -23.97 0.06
CA LYS A 35 10.49 -24.36 0.08
C LYS A 35 11.01 -24.55 1.51
N THR A 36 10.58 -23.73 2.45
CA THR A 36 10.99 -23.81 3.87
C THR A 36 10.16 -24.81 4.69
N GLY A 37 9.06 -25.33 4.13
CA GLY A 37 8.13 -26.22 4.85
C GLY A 37 7.26 -25.49 5.88
N GLU A 38 7.19 -24.15 5.82
CA GLU A 38 6.50 -23.30 6.78
C GLU A 38 5.16 -22.75 6.25
N VAL A 39 4.43 -23.57 5.48
CA VAL A 39 3.11 -23.16 4.97
C VAL A 39 2.13 -23.03 6.14
N ALA A 40 1.89 -21.79 6.56
CA ALA A 40 0.95 -21.45 7.63
C ALA A 40 -0.20 -20.61 7.07
N SER A 41 -1.41 -21.18 7.05
CA SER A 41 -2.61 -20.51 6.53
C SER A 41 -2.97 -19.21 7.27
N GLY A 42 -2.57 -19.09 8.55
CA GLY A 42 -2.68 -17.85 9.31
C GLY A 42 -1.85 -16.72 8.69
N LYS A 43 -0.55 -16.96 8.48
CA LYS A 43 0.38 -16.00 7.86
C LYS A 43 -0.05 -15.64 6.44
N MET A 44 -0.51 -16.61 5.66
CA MET A 44 -1.00 -16.36 4.30
C MET A 44 -2.27 -15.49 4.26
N ARG A 45 -3.19 -15.69 5.20
CA ARG A 45 -4.40 -14.86 5.32
C ARG A 45 -4.05 -13.44 5.73
N GLU A 46 -3.11 -13.27 6.65
CA GLU A 46 -2.64 -11.95 7.07
C GLU A 46 -1.97 -11.20 5.91
N GLY A 47 -1.12 -11.89 5.14
CA GLY A 47 -0.57 -11.35 3.88
C GLY A 47 -1.68 -10.90 2.92
N LEU A 48 -2.72 -11.71 2.74
CA LEU A 48 -3.86 -11.35 1.87
C LEU A 48 -4.63 -10.12 2.39
N TRP A 49 -4.83 -10.00 3.71
CA TRP A 49 -5.46 -8.81 4.30
C TRP A 49 -4.61 -7.55 4.11
N HIS A 50 -3.29 -7.67 4.19
CA HIS A 50 -2.39 -6.57 3.89
C HIS A 50 -2.56 -6.09 2.44
N LYS A 51 -2.60 -7.02 1.46
CA LYS A 51 -2.85 -6.68 0.05
C LYS A 51 -4.26 -6.12 -0.19
N ALA A 52 -5.27 -6.61 0.54
CA ALA A 52 -6.61 -6.03 0.50
C ALA A 52 -6.62 -4.56 0.98
N GLY A 53 -5.76 -4.22 1.94
CA GLY A 53 -5.52 -2.83 2.36
C GLY A 53 -5.03 -1.94 1.21
N PHE A 54 -4.12 -2.43 0.37
CA PHE A 54 -3.67 -1.69 -0.81
C PHE A 54 -4.78 -1.45 -1.83
N TYR A 55 -5.67 -2.43 -2.06
CA TYR A 55 -6.86 -2.19 -2.88
C TYR A 55 -7.81 -1.17 -2.24
N GLY A 56 -7.95 -1.17 -0.91
CA GLY A 56 -8.68 -0.14 -0.19
C GLY A 56 -8.09 1.26 -0.40
N LEU A 57 -6.76 1.37 -0.41
CA LEU A 57 -6.06 2.63 -0.67
C LEU A 57 -6.22 3.11 -2.12
N ILE A 58 -6.14 2.19 -3.10
CA ILE A 58 -6.42 2.50 -4.52
C ILE A 58 -7.87 2.98 -4.70
N MET A 59 -8.82 2.30 -4.05
CA MET A 59 -10.24 2.70 -4.08
C MET A 59 -10.45 4.09 -3.47
N LEU A 60 -9.79 4.39 -2.35
CA LEU A 60 -9.86 5.70 -1.72
C LEU A 60 -9.29 6.81 -2.63
N ALA A 61 -8.18 6.53 -3.32
CA ALA A 61 -7.60 7.46 -4.29
C ALA A 61 -8.51 7.69 -5.50
N ALA A 62 -9.16 6.63 -6.00
CA ALA A 62 -10.13 6.74 -7.10
C ALA A 62 -11.37 7.56 -6.67
N LEU A 63 -11.85 7.36 -5.43
CA LEU A 63 -12.94 8.15 -4.87
C LEU A 63 -12.57 9.64 -4.77
N TYR A 64 -11.33 9.94 -4.35
CA TYR A 64 -10.84 11.31 -4.31
C TYR A 64 -10.82 11.97 -5.70
N GLU A 65 -10.26 11.31 -6.71
CA GLU A 65 -10.18 11.87 -8.08
C GLU A 65 -11.58 12.11 -8.67
N VAL A 66 -12.53 11.18 -8.45
CA VAL A 66 -13.92 11.37 -8.88
C VAL A 66 -14.58 12.52 -8.13
N ALA A 67 -14.39 12.62 -6.81
CA ALA A 67 -14.94 13.71 -6.01
C ALA A 67 -14.38 15.08 -6.46
N ALA A 68 -13.07 15.15 -6.73
CA ALA A 68 -12.42 16.36 -7.24
C ALA A 68 -12.99 16.77 -8.60
N ALA A 69 -13.14 15.83 -9.54
CA ALA A 69 -13.71 16.10 -10.85
C ALA A 69 -15.18 16.58 -10.76
N LEU A 70 -16.00 15.93 -9.93
CA LEU A 70 -17.40 16.33 -9.75
C LEU A 70 -17.53 17.72 -9.11
N LEU A 71 -16.77 18.00 -8.05
CA LEU A 71 -16.83 19.29 -7.36
C LEU A 71 -16.27 20.42 -8.21
N ASN A 72 -15.25 20.17 -9.03
CA ASN A 72 -14.70 21.18 -9.94
C ASN A 72 -15.67 21.51 -11.08
N LEU A 73 -16.43 20.53 -11.59
CA LEU A 73 -17.50 20.78 -12.56
C LEU A 73 -18.61 21.68 -11.98
N ASP A 74 -19.05 21.41 -10.76
CA ASP A 74 -20.08 22.19 -10.08
C ASP A 74 -19.59 23.60 -9.72
N ALA A 75 -18.35 23.73 -9.25
CA ALA A 75 -17.73 25.02 -8.94
C ALA A 75 -17.62 25.92 -10.18
N ALA A 76 -17.23 25.34 -11.33
CA ALA A 76 -17.18 26.05 -12.61
C ALA A 76 -18.57 26.51 -13.08
N ALA A 77 -19.61 25.72 -12.83
CA ALA A 77 -20.99 26.07 -13.17
C ALA A 77 -21.62 27.11 -12.23
N ALA A 78 -21.18 27.16 -10.96
CA ALA A 78 -21.79 27.96 -9.91
C ALA A 78 -21.03 29.26 -9.55
N GLU A 79 -19.92 29.58 -10.25
CA GLU A 79 -18.99 30.68 -9.90
C GLU A 79 -18.51 30.63 -8.44
N ILE A 80 -18.52 29.44 -7.81
CA ILE A 80 -18.03 29.25 -6.45
C ILE A 80 -16.50 29.12 -6.52
N GLY A 81 -15.78 30.02 -5.86
CA GLY A 81 -14.31 30.08 -5.87
C GLY A 81 -13.58 28.96 -5.12
N VAL A 82 -14.20 27.78 -4.95
CA VAL A 82 -13.61 26.63 -4.25
C VAL A 82 -13.44 25.49 -5.23
N SER A 83 -12.20 25.25 -5.66
CA SER A 83 -11.81 24.10 -6.48
C SER A 83 -10.92 23.14 -5.69
N LEU A 84 -11.12 21.84 -5.84
CA LEU A 84 -10.19 20.83 -5.34
C LEU A 84 -9.00 20.71 -6.30
N PRO A 85 -7.78 20.48 -5.78
CA PRO A 85 -6.62 20.27 -6.63
C PRO A 85 -6.75 18.95 -7.40
N GLU A 86 -6.43 18.96 -8.68
CA GLU A 86 -6.35 17.75 -9.51
C GLU A 86 -4.99 17.08 -9.29
N LEU A 87 -5.01 15.91 -8.65
CA LEU A 87 -3.83 15.11 -8.38
C LEU A 87 -4.01 13.72 -9.00
N PRO A 88 -2.97 13.14 -9.63
CA PRO A 88 -3.00 11.76 -10.11
C PRO A 88 -2.81 10.78 -8.94
N ALA A 89 -3.72 10.84 -7.96
CA ALA A 89 -3.69 10.09 -6.72
C ALA A 89 -3.68 8.57 -6.94
N VAL A 90 -4.48 8.05 -7.88
CA VAL A 90 -4.52 6.62 -8.21
C VAL A 90 -3.15 6.15 -8.71
N ALA A 91 -2.57 6.88 -9.65
CA ALA A 91 -1.24 6.56 -10.18
C ALA A 91 -0.17 6.63 -9.08
N ALA A 92 -0.21 7.65 -8.22
CA ALA A 92 0.71 7.81 -7.10
C ALA A 92 0.63 6.63 -6.10
N VAL A 93 -0.60 6.23 -5.73
CA VAL A 93 -0.82 5.06 -4.86
C VAL A 93 -0.34 3.78 -5.54
N CYS A 94 -0.61 3.57 -6.82
CA CYS A 94 -0.13 2.38 -7.54
C CYS A 94 1.40 2.31 -7.61
N VAL A 95 2.09 3.44 -7.76
CA VAL A 95 3.56 3.50 -7.69
C VAL A 95 4.06 3.15 -6.29
N TYR A 96 3.42 3.66 -5.25
CA TYR A 96 3.72 3.31 -3.87
C TYR A 96 3.57 1.79 -3.65
N VAL A 97 2.43 1.21 -4.04
CA VAL A 97 2.17 -0.24 -3.95
C VAL A 97 3.22 -1.02 -4.73
N LEU A 98 3.53 -0.63 -5.97
CA LEU A 98 4.56 -1.29 -6.76
C LEU A 98 5.92 -1.31 -6.05
N GLY A 99 6.29 -0.22 -5.37
CA GLY A 99 7.51 -0.13 -4.58
C GLY A 99 7.51 -1.11 -3.40
N THR A 100 6.41 -1.18 -2.64
CA THR A 100 6.30 -2.09 -1.48
C THR A 100 6.28 -3.55 -1.92
N GLU A 101 5.56 -3.87 -2.99
CA GLU A 101 5.53 -5.23 -3.57
C GLU A 101 6.90 -5.64 -4.12
N PHE A 102 7.64 -4.72 -4.73
CA PHE A 102 8.97 -5.01 -5.26
C PHE A 102 9.93 -5.45 -4.15
N VAL A 103 9.94 -4.77 -3.00
CA VAL A 103 10.77 -5.17 -1.85
C VAL A 103 10.35 -6.54 -1.33
N SER A 104 9.04 -6.78 -1.16
CA SER A 104 8.52 -8.05 -0.65
C SER A 104 8.83 -9.23 -1.58
N ILE A 105 8.72 -9.05 -2.90
CA ILE A 105 9.13 -10.04 -3.89
C ILE A 105 10.63 -10.34 -3.77
N CYS A 106 11.47 -9.32 -3.60
CA CYS A 106 12.91 -9.51 -3.45
C CYS A 106 13.24 -10.37 -2.22
N GLU A 107 12.59 -10.13 -1.08
CA GLU A 107 12.74 -10.93 0.14
C GLU A 107 12.34 -12.39 -0.11
N ASN A 108 11.18 -12.61 -0.74
CA ASN A 108 10.68 -13.94 -1.07
C ASN A 108 11.61 -14.68 -2.05
N LEU A 109 12.16 -13.97 -3.04
CA LEU A 109 13.10 -14.55 -4.01
C LEU A 109 14.43 -14.96 -3.38
N ILE A 110 14.93 -14.23 -2.38
CA ILE A 110 16.15 -14.63 -1.63
C ILE A 110 15.91 -15.94 -0.86
N VAL A 111 14.73 -16.11 -0.27
CA VAL A 111 14.35 -17.37 0.38
C VAL A 111 14.32 -18.50 -0.65
N ILE A 112 13.74 -18.27 -1.83
CA ILE A 112 13.63 -19.26 -2.92
C ILE A 112 15.00 -19.57 -3.54
N ASN A 113 15.87 -18.60 -3.72
CA ASN A 113 17.21 -18.75 -4.27
C ASN A 113 18.19 -17.81 -3.55
N PRO A 114 18.93 -18.32 -2.56
CA PRO A 114 19.86 -17.51 -1.77
C PRO A 114 20.98 -16.85 -2.58
N GLU A 115 21.37 -17.40 -3.74
CA GLU A 115 22.38 -16.82 -4.63
C GLU A 115 21.96 -15.43 -5.15
N ILE A 116 20.65 -15.17 -5.24
CA ILE A 116 20.11 -13.86 -5.61
C ILE A 116 20.50 -12.80 -4.56
N GLY A 117 20.57 -13.17 -3.28
CA GLY A 117 20.92 -12.29 -2.18
C GLY A 117 22.38 -11.79 -2.19
N GLU A 118 23.24 -12.38 -3.04
CA GLU A 118 24.63 -11.94 -3.21
C GLU A 118 24.73 -10.66 -4.06
N ALA A 119 23.64 -10.27 -4.75
CA ALA A 119 23.60 -9.05 -5.53
C ALA A 119 23.71 -7.78 -4.63
N PRO A 120 24.66 -6.86 -4.90
CA PRO A 120 24.91 -5.70 -4.02
C PRO A 120 23.69 -4.80 -3.79
N PHE A 121 22.82 -4.66 -4.80
CA PHE A 121 21.64 -3.82 -4.71
C PHE A 121 20.55 -4.43 -3.81
N LEU A 122 20.36 -5.76 -3.86
CA LEU A 122 19.37 -6.45 -3.02
C LEU A 122 19.79 -6.47 -1.56
N ARG A 123 21.08 -6.62 -1.30
CA ARG A 123 21.62 -6.56 0.07
C ARG A 123 21.35 -5.21 0.74
N SER A 124 21.43 -4.11 0.00
CA SER A 124 21.12 -2.77 0.52
C SER A 124 19.62 -2.52 0.71
N LEU A 125 18.76 -3.23 -0.03
CA LEU A 125 17.30 -3.08 0.04
C LEU A 125 16.67 -3.97 1.12
N VAL A 126 17.29 -5.12 1.40
CA VAL A 126 16.77 -6.15 2.31
C VAL A 126 17.42 -6.12 3.70
N THR A 127 18.41 -5.25 3.94
CA THR A 127 18.94 -5.01 5.31
C THR A 127 17.90 -4.31 6.18
N HIS A 128 16.90 -5.07 6.63
CA HIS A 128 16.19 -4.78 7.86
C HIS A 128 17.12 -5.19 9.01
N ASP A 129 17.66 -4.20 9.71
CA ASP A 129 18.16 -4.39 11.06
C ASP A 129 16.93 -4.75 11.94
N PRO A 130 16.83 -5.98 12.47
CA PRO A 130 15.69 -6.40 13.29
C PRO A 130 15.58 -5.63 14.62
N GLY A 131 16.48 -4.68 14.90
CA GLY A 131 16.44 -3.78 16.06
C GLY A 131 15.76 -2.42 15.83
N ALA A 132 15.32 -2.07 14.61
CA ALA A 132 14.68 -0.79 14.36
C ALA A 132 13.18 -0.84 14.70
N ALA A 133 12.90 -0.68 15.99
CA ALA A 133 11.63 -0.28 16.61
C ALA A 133 10.37 -0.44 15.76
N ASP A 134 9.63 -1.48 16.08
CA ASP A 134 8.18 -1.54 16.00
C ASP A 134 7.59 -0.22 16.54
N MET A 135 7.24 0.71 15.65
CA MET A 135 6.41 1.88 15.96
C MET A 135 4.94 1.54 15.73
N THR A 136 4.49 0.38 16.17
CA THR A 136 3.07 0.21 16.47
C THR A 136 2.81 0.94 17.78
N VAL A 137 2.17 2.11 17.68
CA VAL A 137 1.52 2.69 18.86
C VAL A 137 0.35 1.77 19.17
N SER A 138 0.55 0.86 20.12
CA SER A 138 -0.53 0.14 20.75
C SER A 138 -1.52 1.15 21.32
N VAL A 139 -2.81 0.92 21.06
CA VAL A 139 -3.90 1.76 21.58
C VAL A 139 -3.91 1.77 23.13
N ASP A 140 -3.25 0.78 23.74
CA ASP A 140 -3.07 0.66 25.19
C ASP A 140 -2.21 1.81 25.78
N ASP A 141 -1.32 2.44 25.01
CA ASP A 141 -0.44 3.52 25.51
C ASP A 141 -1.16 4.88 25.65
N ILE A 142 -2.37 5.01 25.08
CA ILE A 142 -3.16 6.24 25.18
C ILE A 142 -3.92 6.30 26.52
N GLU A 143 -4.32 5.16 27.09
CA GLU A 143 -5.06 5.14 28.36
C GLU A 143 -4.19 5.55 29.56
N ASP A 144 -2.90 5.19 29.58
CA ASP A 144 -1.98 5.59 30.67
C ASP A 144 -1.64 7.08 30.67
N CYS A 145 -1.66 7.73 29.49
CA CYS A 145 -1.45 9.17 29.38
C CYS A 145 -2.68 9.98 29.86
N ALA A 146 -3.89 9.42 29.75
CA ALA A 146 -5.11 10.08 30.22
C ALA A 146 -5.26 9.99 31.74
N VAL A 147 -4.87 8.86 32.35
CA VAL A 147 -5.00 8.65 33.81
C VAL A 147 -4.04 9.52 34.62
N SER A 148 -2.87 9.88 34.08
CA SER A 148 -1.93 10.76 34.78
C SER A 148 -2.36 12.24 34.86
N ALA A 149 -3.38 12.66 34.09
CA ALA A 149 -3.86 14.04 34.07
C ALA A 149 -4.98 14.32 35.09
N GLU A 150 -5.67 13.29 35.60
CA GLU A 150 -6.81 13.46 36.52
C GLU A 150 -6.47 13.25 38.01
N GLY A 151 -5.21 12.97 38.34
CA GLY A 151 -4.77 12.55 39.68
C GLY A 151 -4.02 13.59 40.52
N SER A 152 -4.19 14.89 40.27
CA SER A 152 -3.51 15.92 41.08
C SER A 152 -4.39 17.14 41.31
N ASP A 153 -5.42 16.98 42.13
CA ASP A 153 -6.00 18.03 42.98
C ASP A 153 -6.07 17.54 44.43
#